data_AF-A0A3C0I8P2-F1
#
_entry.id   AF-A0A3C0I8P2-F1
#
_cell.length_a   1.000
_cell.length_b   1.000
_cell.length_c   1.000
_cell.angle_alpha   90.00
_cell.angle_beta   90.00
_cell.angle_gamma   90.00
#
_symmetry.space_group_name_H-M   'P 1'
#
loop_
_entity.id
_entity.type
_entity.pdbx_description
1 polymer ?
#
loop_
_entity_poly.entity_id
_entity_poly.type
_entity_poly.pdbx_seq_one_letter_code
_entity_poly.pdbx_strand_id
1 'polypeptide(L)'
;MKTKIFTLALIPIIAFLSWYLFAAVKGPIENAEKIEKVENAIKNKLHLLRELQVAYQIQNKSYAKTWEELIDFAKNGKFLIVNVREQDLGNDKVKVFRDTLGTKPVLDSLISKYQLEKNMPIQRKELLTSLLKDIDNLPVVPDGSGRKFSLFVGKVTEKSGVSVEVIEVKDQFPINPERGGSLDPAQRKNVDVMLDSLESKKKTTERNIRFAQNQIETIFKNDNLVKEYLELSTIEKEKGNREKVAALKEKLKPQLEKSKPFQDKLETYKEQMA
;
A
#
# COMPACT_ATOMS: atom_id res chain seq x y z
N MET A 1 26.06 48.73 48.22
CA MET A 1 26.86 48.10 47.14
C MET A 1 26.46 46.65 46.82
N LYS A 2 26.09 45.81 47.81
CA LYS A 2 25.68 44.41 47.60
C LYS A 2 24.48 44.22 46.65
N THR A 3 23.46 45.08 46.73
CA THR A 3 22.27 45.02 45.85
C THR A 3 22.59 45.27 44.38
N LYS A 4 23.51 46.20 44.06
CA LYS A 4 23.90 46.51 42.68
C LYS A 4 24.64 45.36 41.99
N ILE A 5 25.40 44.57 42.75
CA ILE A 5 26.12 43.38 42.26
C ILE A 5 25.11 42.26 41.93
N PHE A 6 24.11 42.06 42.79
CA PHE A 6 23.00 41.14 42.52
C PHE A 6 22.21 41.54 41.28
N THR A 7 21.87 42.83 41.12
CA THR A 7 21.16 43.32 39.92
C THR A 7 21.99 43.11 38.65
N LEU A 8 23.30 43.38 38.70
CA LEU A 8 24.19 43.20 37.55
C LEU A 8 24.36 41.72 37.17
N ALA A 9 24.41 40.82 38.16
CA ALA A 9 24.46 39.37 37.93
C ALA A 9 23.12 38.80 37.44
N LEU A 10 21.99 39.44 37.77
CA LEU A 10 20.67 38.98 37.38
C LEU A 10 20.34 39.26 35.90
N ILE A 11 20.88 40.34 35.33
CA ILE A 11 20.66 40.70 33.92
C ILE A 11 21.06 39.59 32.93
N PRO A 12 22.27 39.00 32.98
CA PRO A 12 22.63 37.90 32.07
C PRO A 12 21.81 36.64 32.30
N ILE A 13 21.39 36.37 33.54
CA ILE A 13 20.52 35.24 33.89
C ILE A 13 19.14 35.43 33.26
N ILE A 14 18.56 36.62 33.35
CA ILE A 14 17.28 36.96 32.71
C ILE A 14 17.41 36.84 31.18
N ALA A 15 18.47 37.38 30.58
CA ALA A 15 18.68 37.28 29.13
C ALA A 15 18.81 35.82 28.66
N PHE A 16 19.52 34.98 29.40
CA PHE A 16 19.62 33.54 29.13
C PHE A 16 18.27 32.83 29.24
N LEU A 17 17.51 33.08 30.32
CA LEU A 17 16.19 32.48 30.52
C LEU A 17 15.19 32.94 29.44
N SER A 18 15.23 34.21 29.02
CA SER A 18 14.40 34.73 27.94
C SER A 18 14.71 34.04 26.60
N TRP A 19 15.99 33.83 26.28
CA TRP A 19 16.39 33.09 25.07
C TRP A 19 15.98 31.61 25.14
N TYR A 20 16.18 30.96 26.29
CA TYR A 20 15.79 29.57 26.51
C TYR A 20 14.28 29.37 26.36
N LEU A 21 13.45 30.24 26.95
CA LEU A 21 12.00 30.17 26.83
C LEU A 21 11.55 30.36 25.37
N PHE A 22 12.15 31.32 24.67
CA PHE A 22 11.85 31.55 23.25
C PHE A 22 12.19 30.32 22.40
N ALA A 23 13.37 29.73 22.60
CA ALA A 23 13.78 28.52 21.87
C ALA A 23 12.89 27.31 22.19
N ALA A 24 12.53 27.13 23.48
CA ALA A 24 11.68 26.04 23.94
C ALA A 24 10.26 26.10 23.38
N VAL A 25 9.69 27.29 23.20
CA VAL A 25 8.33 27.48 22.64
C VAL A 25 8.32 27.47 21.12
N LYS A 26 9.32 28.07 20.48
CA LYS A 26 9.36 28.22 19.01
C LYS A 26 9.56 26.89 18.29
N GLY A 27 10.40 26.00 18.82
CA GLY A 27 10.67 24.68 18.24
C GLY A 27 9.42 23.83 17.96
N PRO A 28 8.55 23.54 18.96
CA PRO A 28 7.36 22.74 18.74
C PRO A 28 6.34 23.42 17.82
N ILE A 29 6.22 24.74 17.83
CA ILE A 29 5.29 25.48 16.97
C ILE A 29 5.69 25.37 15.50
N GLU A 30 6.95 25.62 15.16
CA GLU A 30 7.42 25.52 13.78
C GLU A 30 7.31 24.10 13.22
N ASN A 31 7.54 23.09 14.07
CA ASN A 31 7.37 21.70 13.68
C ASN A 31 5.89 21.36 13.45
N ALA A 32 4.99 21.81 14.32
CA ALA A 32 3.55 21.63 14.13
C ALA A 32 3.05 22.28 12.84
N GLU A 33 3.48 23.52 12.54
CA GLU A 33 3.12 24.20 11.29
C GLU A 33 3.65 23.48 10.05
N LYS A 34 4.88 22.96 10.09
CA LYS A 34 5.44 22.17 8.98
C LYS A 34 4.64 20.89 8.76
N ILE A 35 4.32 20.17 9.83
CA ILE A 35 3.50 18.95 9.78
C ILE A 35 2.14 19.28 9.19
N GLU A 36 1.46 20.31 9.68
CA GLU A 36 0.15 20.72 9.20
C GLU A 36 0.17 21.06 7.70
N LYS A 37 1.18 21.81 7.24
CA LYS A 37 1.34 22.15 5.81
C LYS A 37 1.48 20.90 4.95
N VAL A 38 2.33 19.95 5.35
CA VAL A 38 2.54 18.70 4.61
C VAL A 38 1.29 17.82 4.65
N GLU A 39 0.64 17.68 5.80
CA GLU A 39 -0.61 16.91 5.94
C GLU A 39 -1.75 17.50 5.10
N ASN A 40 -1.87 18.83 5.04
CA ASN A 40 -2.82 19.49 4.17
C ASN A 40 -2.53 19.21 2.68
N ALA A 41 -1.25 19.19 2.28
CA ALA A 41 -0.86 18.79 0.92
C ALA A 41 -1.21 17.32 0.63
N ILE A 42 -0.90 16.41 1.55
CA ILE A 42 -1.26 14.99 1.46
C ILE A 42 -2.78 14.83 1.33
N LYS A 43 -3.56 15.48 2.19
CA LYS A 43 -5.03 15.43 2.18
C LYS A 43 -5.62 15.92 0.85
N ASN A 44 -5.09 17.01 0.31
CA ASN A 44 -5.52 17.51 -0.99
C ASN A 44 -5.19 16.53 -2.13
N LYS A 45 -4.01 15.91 -2.08
CA LYS A 45 -3.61 14.90 -3.07
C LYS A 45 -4.44 13.62 -2.97
N LEU A 46 -4.74 13.15 -1.77
CA LEU A 46 -5.65 12.01 -1.54
C LEU A 46 -7.08 12.32 -2.02
N HIS A 47 -7.55 13.56 -1.83
CA HIS A 47 -8.83 13.99 -2.37
C HIS A 47 -8.83 13.96 -3.91
N LEU A 48 -7.76 14.46 -4.54
CA LEU A 48 -7.62 14.42 -5.99
C LEU A 48 -7.60 12.99 -6.54
N LEU A 49 -6.85 12.11 -5.87
CA LEU A 49 -6.77 10.68 -6.19
C LEU A 49 -8.14 10.01 -6.13
N ARG A 50 -8.94 10.32 -5.10
CA ARG A 50 -10.32 9.83 -4.99
C ARG A 50 -11.17 10.28 -6.17
N GLU A 51 -11.11 11.55 -6.54
CA GLU A 51 -11.89 12.10 -7.66
C GLU A 51 -11.52 11.45 -9.00
N LEU A 52 -10.23 11.23 -9.24
CA LEU A 52 -9.74 10.52 -10.43
C LEU A 52 -10.18 9.06 -10.46
N GLN A 53 -10.12 8.37 -9.33
CA GLN A 53 -10.59 6.99 -9.21
C GLN A 53 -12.10 6.87 -9.42
N VAL A 54 -12.90 7.79 -8.87
CA VAL A 54 -14.36 7.85 -9.12
C VAL A 54 -14.64 8.13 -10.60
N ALA A 55 -13.91 9.06 -11.21
CA ALA A 55 -14.01 9.32 -12.65
C ALA A 55 -13.69 8.08 -13.49
N TYR A 56 -12.63 7.35 -13.13
CA TYR A 56 -12.24 6.10 -13.77
C TYR A 56 -13.35 5.05 -13.62
N GLN A 57 -13.92 4.91 -12.42
CA GLN A 57 -14.99 3.97 -12.12
C GLN A 57 -16.26 4.26 -12.94
N ILE A 58 -16.63 5.53 -13.11
CA ILE A 58 -17.81 5.91 -13.91
C ILE A 58 -17.66 5.44 -15.36
N GLN A 59 -16.45 5.52 -15.92
CA GLN A 59 -16.21 5.16 -17.30
C GLN A 59 -15.95 3.66 -17.50
N ASN A 60 -15.16 3.04 -16.62
CA ASN A 60 -14.67 1.66 -16.76
C ASN A 60 -15.45 0.64 -15.92
N LYS A 61 -16.39 1.10 -15.08
CA LYS A 61 -17.20 0.30 -14.13
C LYS A 61 -16.41 -0.39 -13.01
N SER A 62 -15.09 -0.27 -13.02
CA SER A 62 -14.20 -0.72 -11.96
C SER A 62 -13.20 0.36 -11.61
N TYR A 63 -12.60 0.31 -10.44
CA TYR A 63 -11.48 1.19 -10.08
C TYR A 63 -10.16 0.79 -10.76
N ALA A 64 -9.23 1.73 -10.86
CA ALA A 64 -7.90 1.48 -11.45
C ALA A 64 -7.01 0.75 -10.44
N LYS A 65 -6.49 -0.42 -10.83
CA LYS A 65 -5.72 -1.31 -9.94
C LYS A 65 -4.26 -0.90 -9.84
N THR A 66 -3.74 -0.26 -10.88
CA THR A 66 -2.36 0.16 -11.00
C THR A 66 -2.26 1.68 -11.18
N TRP A 67 -1.09 2.23 -10.84
CA TRP A 67 -0.86 3.67 -11.00
C TRP A 67 -0.79 4.07 -12.48
N GLU A 68 -0.27 3.17 -13.31
CA GLU A 68 -0.14 3.32 -14.75
C GLU A 68 -1.51 3.46 -15.41
N GLU A 69 -2.48 2.61 -15.06
CA GLU A 69 -3.88 2.70 -15.53
C GLU A 69 -4.51 4.05 -15.17
N LEU A 70 -4.29 4.52 -13.94
CA LEU A 70 -4.86 5.77 -13.47
C LEU A 70 -4.23 6.99 -14.16
N ILE A 71 -2.91 6.97 -14.34
CA ILE A 71 -2.17 8.05 -15.03
C ILE A 71 -2.55 8.09 -16.52
N ASP A 72 -2.62 6.93 -17.17
CA ASP A 72 -3.03 6.85 -18.57
C ASP A 72 -4.45 7.38 -18.76
N PHE A 73 -5.39 6.98 -17.89
CA PHE A 73 -6.75 7.52 -17.93
C PHE A 73 -6.80 9.03 -17.68
N ALA A 74 -5.98 9.54 -16.76
CA ALA A 74 -5.96 10.98 -16.52
C ALA A 74 -5.42 11.77 -17.72
N LYS A 75 -4.43 11.23 -18.45
CA LYS A 75 -3.83 11.86 -19.64
C LYS A 75 -4.70 11.73 -20.90
N ASN A 76 -5.14 10.50 -21.18
CA ASN A 76 -5.73 10.12 -22.46
C ASN A 76 -7.24 9.87 -22.37
N GLY A 77 -7.77 9.72 -21.16
CA GLY A 77 -9.17 9.44 -20.92
C GLY A 77 -10.10 10.57 -21.33
N LYS A 78 -11.31 10.19 -21.72
CA LYS A 78 -12.36 11.12 -22.16
C LYS A 78 -13.67 10.78 -21.47
N PHE A 79 -14.35 11.81 -20.98
CA PHE A 79 -15.74 11.72 -20.56
C PHE A 79 -16.66 11.81 -21.76
N LEU A 80 -17.70 10.97 -21.75
CA LEU A 80 -18.81 11.08 -22.67
C LEU A 80 -19.80 12.14 -22.16
N ILE A 81 -20.08 13.15 -22.98
CA ILE A 81 -21.15 14.11 -22.71
C ILE A 81 -22.44 13.44 -23.17
N VAL A 82 -23.24 12.99 -22.21
CA VAL A 82 -24.51 12.31 -22.48
C VAL A 82 -25.70 13.22 -22.20
N ASN A 83 -26.67 13.20 -23.10
CA ASN A 83 -27.98 13.81 -22.91
C ASN A 83 -28.98 12.71 -22.54
N VAL A 84 -29.66 12.89 -21.43
CA VAL A 84 -30.69 11.97 -20.95
C VAL A 84 -32.04 12.62 -21.13
N ARG A 85 -32.91 12.00 -21.92
CA ARG A 85 -34.29 12.42 -22.12
C ARG A 85 -35.22 11.31 -21.65
N GLU A 86 -36.21 11.68 -20.86
CA GLU A 86 -37.21 10.75 -20.36
C GLU A 86 -38.54 11.00 -21.06
N GLN A 87 -39.15 9.93 -21.54
CA GLN A 87 -40.50 9.94 -22.09
C GLN A 87 -41.38 9.08 -21.20
N ASP A 88 -42.33 9.74 -20.54
CA ASP A 88 -43.39 9.06 -19.80
C ASP A 88 -44.37 8.41 -20.77
N LEU A 89 -44.67 7.13 -20.55
CA LEU A 89 -45.60 6.33 -21.34
C LEU A 89 -46.89 6.01 -20.58
N GLY A 90 -47.04 6.52 -19.34
CA GLY A 90 -48.11 6.16 -18.42
C GLY A 90 -47.94 4.75 -17.84
N ASN A 91 -48.79 4.39 -16.87
CA ASN A 91 -48.77 3.10 -16.15
C ASN A 91 -47.39 2.76 -15.55
N ASP A 92 -46.72 3.74 -14.92
CA ASP A 92 -45.40 3.59 -14.29
C ASP A 92 -44.25 3.16 -15.25
N LYS A 93 -44.42 3.40 -16.56
CA LYS A 93 -43.39 3.09 -17.57
C LYS A 93 -42.74 4.36 -18.09
N VAL A 94 -41.42 4.47 -17.90
CA VAL A 94 -40.58 5.56 -18.43
C VAL A 94 -39.60 4.99 -19.44
N LYS A 95 -39.56 5.55 -20.66
CA LYS A 95 -38.48 5.30 -21.64
C LYS A 95 -37.40 6.34 -21.46
N VAL A 96 -36.19 5.89 -21.15
CA VAL A 96 -35.01 6.74 -21.01
C VAL A 96 -34.16 6.64 -22.27
N PHE A 97 -34.04 7.74 -22.99
CA PHE A 97 -33.15 7.89 -24.14
C PHE A 97 -31.83 8.50 -23.67
N ARG A 98 -30.72 7.82 -23.95
CA ARG A 98 -29.38 8.33 -23.72
C ARG A 98 -28.70 8.55 -25.07
N ASP A 99 -28.37 9.79 -25.35
CA ASP A 99 -27.68 10.18 -26.57
C ASP A 99 -26.31 10.77 -26.22
N THR A 100 -25.28 10.47 -27.02
CA THR A 100 -23.91 10.96 -26.77
C THR A 100 -23.64 12.18 -27.64
N LEU A 101 -23.56 13.35 -27.02
CA LEU A 101 -23.37 14.62 -27.71
C LEU A 101 -21.92 14.89 -28.09
N GLY A 102 -20.96 14.26 -27.41
CA GLY A 102 -19.54 14.45 -27.67
C GLY A 102 -18.65 13.88 -26.58
N THR A 103 -17.37 14.24 -26.64
CA THR A 103 -16.37 13.80 -25.66
C THR A 103 -15.58 14.99 -25.12
N LYS A 104 -15.21 14.95 -23.85
CA LYS A 104 -14.35 15.95 -23.21
C LYS A 104 -13.18 15.26 -22.49
N PRO A 105 -11.93 15.74 -22.61
CA PRO A 105 -10.82 15.17 -21.86
C PRO A 105 -11.08 15.17 -20.34
N VAL A 106 -10.65 14.10 -19.67
CA VAL A 106 -10.86 13.94 -18.21
C VAL A 106 -10.15 15.05 -17.45
N LEU A 107 -8.90 15.32 -17.80
CA LEU A 107 -8.08 16.34 -17.18
C LEU A 107 -8.73 17.74 -17.23
N ASP A 108 -9.13 18.16 -18.42
CA ASP A 108 -9.77 19.47 -18.64
C ASP A 108 -11.08 19.60 -17.86
N SER A 109 -11.83 18.50 -17.76
CA SER A 109 -13.08 18.46 -16.98
C SER A 109 -12.83 18.67 -15.49
N LEU A 110 -11.82 17.99 -14.92
CA LEU A 110 -11.47 18.12 -13.50
C LEU A 110 -10.89 19.51 -13.19
N ILE A 111 -10.04 20.06 -14.06
CA ILE A 111 -9.52 21.43 -13.92
C ILE A 111 -10.68 22.44 -13.95
N SER A 112 -11.59 22.31 -14.94
CA SER A 112 -12.78 23.17 -15.04
C SER A 112 -13.63 23.09 -13.78
N LYS A 113 -13.86 21.87 -13.25
CA LYS A 113 -14.63 21.62 -12.02
C LYS A 113 -14.04 22.40 -10.85
N TYR A 114 -12.72 22.32 -10.62
CA TYR A 114 -12.07 23.02 -9.50
C TYR A 114 -12.03 24.54 -9.68
N GLN A 115 -11.83 25.03 -10.90
CA GLN A 115 -11.82 26.47 -11.17
C GLN A 115 -13.20 27.09 -10.90
N LEU A 116 -14.27 26.42 -11.32
CA LEU A 116 -15.66 26.88 -11.20
C LEU A 116 -16.26 26.70 -9.79
N GLU A 117 -15.63 25.91 -8.92
CA GLU A 117 -16.11 25.64 -7.55
C GLU A 117 -16.11 26.92 -6.70
N LYS A 118 -17.27 27.50 -6.42
CA LYS A 118 -17.36 28.81 -5.72
C LYS A 118 -16.88 28.77 -4.28
N ASN A 119 -17.03 27.63 -3.61
CA ASN A 119 -16.76 27.50 -2.17
C ASN A 119 -15.31 27.09 -1.84
N MET A 120 -14.44 26.96 -2.85
CA MET A 120 -13.06 26.54 -2.65
C MET A 120 -12.10 27.75 -2.58
N PRO A 121 -11.19 27.81 -1.58
CA PRO A 121 -10.17 28.86 -1.51
C PRO A 121 -9.28 28.89 -2.75
N ILE A 122 -8.92 30.09 -3.22
CA ILE A 122 -8.10 30.29 -4.44
C ILE A 122 -6.80 29.48 -4.38
N GLN A 123 -6.09 29.54 -3.25
CA GLN A 123 -4.83 28.81 -3.02
C GLN A 123 -5.00 27.30 -3.20
N ARG A 124 -6.14 26.75 -2.75
CA ARG A 124 -6.44 25.33 -2.90
C ARG A 124 -6.76 24.96 -4.34
N LYS A 125 -7.47 25.83 -5.08
CA LYS A 125 -7.74 25.63 -6.51
C LYS A 125 -6.45 25.60 -7.31
N GLU A 126 -5.56 26.55 -7.05
CA GLU A 126 -4.27 26.65 -7.72
C GLU A 126 -3.40 25.41 -7.43
N LEU A 127 -3.34 24.97 -6.16
CA LEU A 127 -2.66 23.75 -5.76
C LEU A 127 -3.21 22.50 -6.46
N LEU A 128 -4.53 22.31 -6.51
CA LEU A 128 -5.12 21.15 -7.18
C LEU A 128 -4.87 21.19 -8.69
N THR A 129 -4.91 22.38 -9.29
CA THR A 129 -4.62 22.58 -10.71
C THR A 129 -3.15 22.29 -11.03
N SER A 130 -2.21 22.69 -10.17
CA SER A 130 -0.79 22.38 -10.36
C SER A 130 -0.51 20.89 -10.19
N LEU A 131 -1.14 20.23 -9.22
CA LEU A 131 -1.05 18.77 -9.05
C LEU A 131 -1.59 17.99 -10.26
N LEU A 132 -2.65 18.48 -10.90
CA LEU A 132 -3.20 17.87 -12.11
C LEU A 132 -2.29 18.04 -13.33
N LYS A 133 -1.56 19.16 -13.43
CA LYS A 133 -0.56 19.36 -14.48
C LYS A 133 0.63 18.43 -14.32
N ASP A 134 0.97 18.08 -13.09
CA ASP A 134 2.05 17.14 -12.76
C ASP A 134 1.49 15.72 -12.47
N ILE A 135 0.76 15.19 -13.46
CA ILE A 135 0.03 13.93 -13.33
C ILE A 135 0.96 12.72 -13.12
N ASP A 136 2.20 12.79 -13.61
CA ASP A 136 3.17 11.70 -13.49
C ASP A 136 3.64 11.51 -12.04
N ASN A 137 3.68 12.58 -11.27
CA ASN A 137 4.01 12.55 -9.85
C ASN A 137 2.80 12.33 -8.96
N LEU A 138 1.61 12.04 -9.51
CA LEU A 138 0.40 11.79 -8.75
C LEU A 138 0.54 10.66 -7.70
N PRO A 139 1.31 9.56 -7.94
CA PRO A 139 1.55 8.55 -6.92
C PRO A 139 2.45 9.01 -5.77
N VAL A 140 3.23 10.08 -5.92
CA VAL A 140 4.28 10.48 -4.97
C VAL A 140 3.71 11.28 -3.80
N VAL A 141 4.16 11.01 -2.57
CA VAL A 141 3.78 11.74 -1.36
C VAL A 141 4.44 13.13 -1.37
N PRO A 142 3.70 14.23 -1.12
CA PRO A 142 4.22 15.60 -1.17
C PRO A 142 4.93 15.99 0.13
N ASP A 143 5.82 15.13 0.62
CA ASP A 143 6.59 15.31 1.86
C ASP A 143 8.10 15.48 1.62
N GLY A 144 8.52 15.45 0.34
CA GLY A 144 9.93 15.55 -0.07
C GLY A 144 10.70 14.23 -0.01
N SER A 145 10.09 13.13 0.46
CA SER A 145 10.74 11.83 0.58
C SER A 145 10.84 11.05 -0.74
N GLY A 146 10.04 11.43 -1.75
CA GLY A 146 9.93 10.70 -3.02
C GLY A 146 9.17 9.38 -2.94
N ARG A 147 8.63 9.03 -1.77
CA ARG A 147 7.85 7.80 -1.56
C ARG A 147 6.51 7.87 -2.28
N LYS A 148 5.93 6.72 -2.59
CA LYS A 148 4.62 6.62 -3.24
C LYS A 148 3.51 6.24 -2.25
N PHE A 149 2.29 6.67 -2.53
CA PHE A 149 1.10 6.16 -1.85
C PHE A 149 0.91 4.67 -2.14
N SER A 150 0.37 3.96 -1.16
CA SER A 150 -0.09 2.58 -1.33
C SER A 150 -1.48 2.60 -1.93
N LEU A 151 -1.69 1.87 -3.03
CA LEU A 151 -2.99 1.68 -3.69
C LEU A 151 -3.44 0.23 -3.48
N PHE A 152 -4.68 0.06 -3.04
CA PHE A 152 -5.35 -1.23 -2.95
C PHE A 152 -6.72 -1.11 -3.59
N VAL A 153 -7.07 -2.09 -4.41
CA VAL A 153 -8.38 -2.22 -5.03
C VAL A 153 -8.84 -3.66 -4.84
N GLY A 154 -10.05 -3.84 -4.33
CA GLY A 154 -10.59 -5.15 -4.02
C GLY A 154 -12.11 -5.16 -3.99
N LYS A 155 -12.69 -6.33 -3.73
CA LYS A 155 -14.13 -6.47 -3.49
C LYS A 155 -14.35 -6.87 -2.05
N VAL A 156 -15.29 -6.20 -1.39
CA VAL A 156 -15.73 -6.52 -0.04
C VAL A 156 -17.17 -6.97 -0.12
N THR A 157 -17.47 -8.10 0.52
CA THR A 157 -18.84 -8.58 0.66
C THR A 157 -19.43 -7.99 1.94
N GLU A 158 -20.48 -7.20 1.79
CA GLU A 158 -21.20 -6.67 2.94
C GLU A 158 -21.94 -7.78 3.70
N LYS A 159 -22.35 -7.49 4.95
CA LYS A 159 -23.18 -8.41 5.75
C LYS A 159 -24.51 -8.77 5.07
N SER A 160 -24.96 -7.96 4.12
CA SER A 160 -26.14 -8.15 3.27
C SER A 160 -25.93 -9.15 2.12
N GLY A 161 -24.70 -9.62 1.89
CA GLY A 161 -24.35 -10.49 0.76
C GLY A 161 -24.04 -9.76 -0.55
N VAL A 162 -24.14 -8.42 -0.57
CA VAL A 162 -23.81 -7.60 -1.75
C VAL A 162 -22.30 -7.44 -1.85
N SER A 163 -21.74 -7.72 -3.04
CA SER A 163 -20.32 -7.49 -3.34
C SER A 163 -20.12 -6.07 -3.86
N VAL A 164 -19.32 -5.28 -3.14
CA VAL A 164 -18.99 -3.90 -3.49
C VAL A 164 -17.50 -3.81 -3.79
N GLU A 165 -17.14 -3.15 -4.88
CA GLU A 165 -15.73 -2.84 -5.16
C GLU A 165 -15.29 -1.65 -4.31
N VAL A 166 -14.14 -1.77 -3.68
CA VAL A 166 -13.57 -0.78 -2.77
C VAL A 166 -12.17 -0.40 -3.22
N ILE A 167 -11.79 0.82 -2.85
CA ILE A 167 -10.42 1.31 -2.99
C ILE A 167 -9.91 1.82 -1.66
N GLU A 168 -8.63 1.62 -1.45
CA GLU A 168 -7.90 2.22 -0.36
C GLU A 168 -6.62 2.85 -0.92
N VAL A 169 -6.48 4.15 -0.71
CA VAL A 169 -5.24 4.87 -0.98
C VAL A 169 -4.72 5.41 0.33
N LYS A 170 -3.53 4.97 0.74
CA LYS A 170 -2.96 5.34 2.04
C LYS A 170 -1.53 5.84 1.93
N ASP A 171 -1.23 6.80 2.78
CA ASP A 171 0.13 7.13 3.16
C ASP A 171 0.59 6.12 4.20
N GLN A 172 1.59 5.31 3.86
CA GLN A 172 2.11 4.26 4.75
C GLN A 172 2.89 4.84 5.94
N PHE A 173 3.35 6.09 5.84
CA PHE A 173 4.29 6.67 6.78
C PHE A 173 4.00 8.16 7.00
N PRO A 174 2.83 8.49 7.57
CA PRO A 174 2.39 9.87 7.74
C PRO A 174 3.30 10.63 8.68
N ILE A 175 3.74 11.83 8.33
CA ILE A 175 4.62 12.63 9.19
C ILE A 175 3.92 12.94 10.52
N ASN A 176 2.61 13.21 10.50
CA ASN A 176 1.84 13.46 11.71
C ASN A 176 1.81 12.22 12.64
N PRO A 177 2.33 12.33 13.88
CA PRO A 177 2.25 11.27 14.89
C PRO A 177 0.83 10.80 15.18
N GLU A 178 -0.17 11.68 15.13
CA GLU A 178 -1.58 11.35 15.41
C GLU A 178 -2.17 10.35 14.41
N ARG A 179 -1.64 10.31 13.17
CA ARG A 179 -2.06 9.37 12.14
C ARG A 179 -1.31 8.04 12.19
N GLY A 180 -0.17 8.00 12.87
CA GLY A 180 0.82 6.94 12.79
C GLY A 180 0.97 6.10 14.06
N GLY A 181 -0.07 5.97 14.89
CA GLY A 181 0.05 5.24 16.17
C GLY A 181 1.18 5.76 17.08
N SER A 182 1.45 5.05 18.19
CA SER A 182 2.43 5.46 19.22
C SER A 182 3.92 5.42 18.77
N LEU A 183 4.22 5.31 17.49
CA LEU A 183 5.61 5.23 17.00
C LEU A 183 6.12 6.64 16.69
N ASP A 184 7.03 7.11 17.54
CA ASP A 184 7.80 8.35 17.36
C ASP A 184 8.33 8.46 15.91
N PRO A 185 8.14 9.60 15.22
CA PRO A 185 8.74 9.87 13.92
C PRO A 185 10.22 9.50 13.79
N ALA A 186 11.01 9.64 14.86
CA ALA A 186 12.42 9.29 14.88
C ALA A 186 12.70 7.78 14.88
N GLN A 187 11.72 6.95 15.25
CA GLN A 187 11.84 5.48 15.26
C GLN A 187 11.35 4.83 13.96
N ARG A 188 10.99 5.63 12.96
CA ARG A 188 10.55 5.14 11.66
C ARG A 188 11.74 4.65 10.86
N LYS A 189 11.73 3.37 10.50
CA LYS A 189 12.74 2.81 9.59
C LYS A 189 12.51 3.36 8.19
N ASN A 190 13.58 3.86 7.57
CA ASN A 190 13.59 4.23 6.15
C ASN A 190 13.27 2.98 5.30
N VAL A 191 12.69 3.19 4.11
CA VAL A 191 12.38 2.14 3.11
C VAL A 191 13.62 1.30 2.81
N ASP A 192 14.79 1.93 2.66
CA ASP A 192 16.05 1.22 2.43
C ASP A 192 16.40 0.28 3.59
N VAL A 193 16.24 0.75 4.83
CA VAL A 193 16.47 -0.05 6.05
C VAL A 193 15.47 -1.19 6.16
N MET A 194 14.23 -0.99 5.69
CA MET A 194 13.23 -2.06 5.62
C MET A 194 13.59 -3.09 4.55
N LEU A 195 14.00 -2.66 3.36
CA LEU A 195 14.45 -3.55 2.28
C LEU A 195 15.65 -4.39 2.71
N ASP A 196 16.66 -3.79 3.34
CA ASP A 196 17.82 -4.49 3.89
C ASP A 196 17.40 -5.54 4.95
N SER A 197 16.42 -5.19 5.79
CA SER A 197 15.88 -6.12 6.78
C SER A 197 15.11 -7.30 6.16
N LEU A 198 14.42 -7.06 5.04
CA LEU A 198 13.71 -8.10 4.29
C LEU A 198 14.69 -9.00 3.54
N GLU A 199 15.71 -8.43 2.90
CA GLU A 199 16.77 -9.18 2.21
C GLU A 199 17.57 -10.07 3.16
N SER A 200 17.95 -9.53 4.32
CA SER A 200 18.65 -10.30 5.36
C SER A 200 17.78 -11.43 5.94
N LYS A 201 16.48 -11.19 6.12
CA LYS A 201 15.51 -12.21 6.53
C LYS A 201 15.38 -13.29 5.45
N LYS A 202 15.20 -12.91 4.18
CA LYS A 202 15.13 -13.82 3.03
C LYS A 202 16.37 -14.71 2.93
N LYS A 203 17.57 -14.13 3.00
CA LYS A 203 18.85 -14.86 3.00
C LYS A 203 18.97 -15.84 4.16
N THR A 204 18.38 -15.52 5.31
CA THR A 204 18.36 -16.41 6.47
C THR A 204 17.37 -17.57 6.26
N THR A 205 16.18 -17.30 5.75
CA THR A 205 15.20 -18.32 5.39
C THR A 205 15.74 -19.27 4.31
N GLU A 206 16.39 -18.76 3.27
CA GLU A 206 17.05 -19.57 2.23
C GLU A 206 18.14 -20.50 2.81
N ARG A 207 18.96 -20.00 3.74
CA ARG A 207 19.94 -20.84 4.45
C ARG A 207 19.28 -21.96 5.24
N ASN A 208 18.17 -21.68 5.91
CA ASN A 208 17.43 -22.67 6.69
C ASN A 208 16.77 -23.73 5.79
N ILE A 209 16.25 -23.32 4.63
CA ILE A 209 15.72 -24.24 3.60
C ILE A 209 16.80 -25.19 3.12
N ARG A 210 17.97 -24.66 2.71
CA ARG A 210 19.10 -25.48 2.27
C ARG A 210 19.56 -26.45 3.35
N PHE A 211 19.60 -26.00 4.61
CA PHE A 211 19.95 -26.85 5.73
C PHE A 211 18.94 -28.01 5.88
N ALA A 212 17.63 -27.72 5.88
CA ALA A 212 16.59 -28.75 5.98
C ALA A 212 16.65 -29.74 4.82
N GLN A 213 16.85 -29.27 3.58
CA GLN A 213 17.03 -30.11 2.39
C GLN A 213 18.25 -31.03 2.52
N ASN A 214 19.40 -30.50 2.93
CA ASN A 214 20.61 -31.31 3.13
C ASN A 214 20.43 -32.39 4.20
N GLN A 215 19.69 -32.09 5.29
CA GLN A 215 19.38 -33.09 6.32
C GLN A 215 18.49 -34.21 5.76
N ILE A 216 17.45 -33.86 5.00
CA ILE A 216 16.58 -34.82 4.30
C ILE A 216 17.41 -35.68 3.35
N GLU A 217 18.21 -35.06 2.47
CA GLU A 217 19.06 -35.76 1.52
C GLU A 217 20.04 -36.71 2.22
N THR A 218 20.62 -36.31 3.35
CA THR A 218 21.54 -37.14 4.12
C THR A 218 20.83 -38.37 4.71
N ILE A 219 19.58 -38.23 5.16
CA ILE A 219 18.76 -39.33 5.69
C ILE A 219 18.48 -40.38 4.60
N PHE A 220 18.33 -39.94 3.35
CA PHE A 220 18.01 -40.81 2.21
C PHE A 220 19.23 -41.15 1.32
N LYS A 221 20.43 -40.72 1.72
CA LYS A 221 21.66 -40.90 0.93
C LYS A 221 22.05 -42.38 0.91
N ASN A 222 21.96 -42.99 -0.27
CA ASN A 222 22.40 -44.35 -0.62
C ASN A 222 21.38 -45.48 -0.46
N ASP A 223 20.09 -45.18 -0.29
CA ASP A 223 19.09 -46.24 -0.28
C ASP A 223 18.48 -46.45 -1.67
N ASN A 224 18.82 -47.59 -2.31
CA ASN A 224 18.23 -48.00 -3.59
C ASN A 224 16.70 -48.07 -3.51
N LEU A 225 16.13 -48.33 -2.32
CA LEU A 225 14.70 -48.37 -2.08
C LEU A 225 14.03 -47.00 -2.24
N VAL A 226 14.75 -45.90 -1.99
CA VAL A 226 14.21 -44.53 -2.14
C VAL A 226 14.09 -44.17 -3.62
N LYS A 227 15.09 -44.54 -4.43
CA LYS A 227 15.03 -44.35 -5.89
C LYS A 227 13.87 -45.15 -6.50
N GLU A 228 13.75 -46.41 -6.09
CA GLU A 228 12.65 -47.30 -6.51
C GLU A 228 11.27 -46.76 -6.06
N TYR A 229 11.17 -46.21 -4.84
CA TYR A 229 9.95 -45.59 -4.33
C TYR A 229 9.56 -44.30 -5.09
N LEU A 230 10.53 -43.43 -5.40
CA LEU A 230 10.29 -42.20 -6.16
C LEU A 230 9.88 -42.51 -7.61
N GLU A 231 10.53 -43.48 -8.26
CA GLU A 231 10.17 -43.93 -9.60
C GLU A 231 8.75 -44.53 -9.63
N LEU A 232 8.40 -45.41 -8.70
CA LEU A 232 7.08 -46.05 -8.67
C LEU A 232 5.95 -45.12 -8.22
N SER A 233 6.22 -44.15 -7.32
CA SER A 233 5.20 -43.17 -6.88
C SER A 233 4.76 -42.22 -7.99
N THR A 234 5.62 -41.91 -8.96
CA THR A 234 5.22 -41.12 -10.15
C THR A 234 4.34 -41.89 -11.14
N ILE A 235 4.36 -43.23 -11.07
CA ILE A 235 3.68 -44.16 -12.00
C ILE A 235 2.40 -44.76 -11.38
N GLU A 236 1.97 -44.28 -10.21
CA GLU A 236 0.91 -44.82 -9.31
C GLU A 236 -0.51 -45.03 -9.88
N LYS A 237 -0.75 -44.75 -11.16
CA LYS A 237 -2.06 -44.92 -11.79
C LYS A 237 -2.46 -46.39 -12.00
N GLU A 238 -1.51 -47.32 -11.99
CA GLU A 238 -1.77 -48.75 -12.20
C GLU A 238 -1.90 -49.54 -10.89
N LYS A 239 -2.93 -50.38 -10.80
CA LYS A 239 -3.33 -51.12 -9.58
C LYS A 239 -2.19 -52.01 -9.01
N GLY A 240 -1.34 -52.58 -9.87
CA GLY A 240 -0.19 -53.41 -9.48
C GLY A 240 1.01 -52.63 -8.91
N ASN A 241 1.11 -51.33 -9.18
CA ASN A 241 2.18 -50.49 -8.65
C ASN A 241 1.84 -49.98 -7.24
N ARG A 242 0.54 -49.83 -6.91
CA ARG A 242 0.09 -49.39 -5.57
C ARG A 242 0.50 -50.34 -4.46
N GLU A 243 0.43 -51.65 -4.68
CA GLU A 243 0.83 -52.67 -3.69
C GLU A 243 2.35 -52.65 -3.47
N LYS A 244 3.13 -52.50 -4.55
CA LYS A 244 4.60 -52.38 -4.48
C LYS A 244 5.04 -51.10 -3.76
N VAL A 245 4.37 -49.97 -4.05
CA VAL A 245 4.60 -48.70 -3.37
C VAL A 245 4.26 -48.80 -1.88
N ALA A 246 3.16 -49.48 -1.52
CA ALA A 246 2.79 -49.69 -0.12
C ALA A 246 3.84 -50.51 0.64
N ALA A 247 4.35 -51.59 0.04
CA ALA A 247 5.40 -52.42 0.63
C ALA A 247 6.75 -51.68 0.77
N LEU A 248 7.11 -50.83 -0.21
CA LEU A 248 8.30 -49.97 -0.13
C LEU A 248 8.16 -48.90 0.95
N LYS A 249 6.97 -48.31 1.08
CA LYS A 249 6.65 -47.32 2.11
C LYS A 249 6.78 -47.88 3.52
N GLU A 250 6.39 -49.14 3.73
CA GLU A 250 6.56 -49.82 5.02
C GLU A 250 8.05 -50.05 5.35
N LYS A 251 8.87 -50.44 4.36
CA LYS A 251 10.32 -50.59 4.52
C LYS A 251 11.04 -49.27 4.77
N LEU A 252 10.57 -48.17 4.18
CA LEU A 252 11.13 -46.82 4.32
C LEU A 252 10.60 -46.05 5.54
N LYS A 253 9.63 -46.61 6.27
CA LYS A 253 9.02 -46.01 7.46
C LYS A 253 10.01 -45.40 8.47
N PRO A 254 11.11 -46.08 8.89
CA PRO A 254 12.04 -45.50 9.86
C PRO A 254 12.83 -44.29 9.33
N GLN A 255 13.09 -44.22 8.02
CA GLN A 255 13.72 -43.04 7.40
C GLN A 255 12.71 -41.91 7.21
N LEU A 256 11.47 -42.25 6.85
CA LEU A 256 10.38 -41.30 6.71
C LEU A 256 10.08 -40.60 8.05
N GLU A 257 10.02 -41.36 9.16
CA GLU A 257 9.84 -40.80 10.52
C GLU A 257 11.00 -39.88 10.93
N LYS A 258 12.26 -40.23 10.60
CA LYS A 258 13.43 -39.37 10.86
C LYS A 258 13.45 -38.10 10.02
N SER A 259 12.91 -38.15 8.80
CA SER A 259 12.86 -37.01 7.88
C SER A 259 11.70 -36.04 8.16
N LYS A 260 10.62 -36.54 8.75
CA LYS A 260 9.40 -35.78 9.07
C LYS A 260 9.64 -34.41 9.73
N PRO A 261 10.44 -34.26 10.81
CA PRO A 261 10.66 -32.95 11.44
C PRO A 261 11.36 -31.94 10.52
N PHE A 262 12.15 -32.41 9.53
CA PHE A 262 12.78 -31.53 8.54
C PHE A 262 11.84 -31.20 7.39
N GLN A 263 10.93 -32.11 7.03
CA GLN A 263 9.86 -31.85 6.07
C GLN A 263 8.89 -30.78 6.60
N ASP A 264 8.45 -30.91 7.85
CA ASP A 264 7.56 -29.94 8.50
C ASP A 264 8.21 -28.53 8.57
N LYS A 265 9.50 -28.48 8.91
CA LYS A 265 10.28 -27.23 8.91
C LYS A 265 10.44 -26.65 7.50
N LEU A 266 10.67 -27.49 6.49
CA LEU A 266 10.81 -27.07 5.11
C LEU A 266 9.51 -26.45 4.57
N GLU A 267 8.36 -27.04 4.92
CA GLU A 267 7.04 -26.50 4.61
C GLU A 267 6.84 -25.13 5.27
N THR A 268 7.13 -25.05 6.58
CA THR A 268 7.07 -23.77 7.33
C THR A 268 7.97 -22.69 6.72
N TYR A 269 9.19 -23.02 6.31
CA TYR A 269 10.10 -22.04 5.70
C TYR A 269 9.67 -21.63 4.29
N LYS A 270 9.02 -22.52 3.54
CA LYS A 270 8.44 -22.19 2.22
C LYS A 270 7.24 -21.27 2.35
N GLU A 271 6.38 -21.50 3.34
CA GLU A 271 5.26 -20.59 3.65
C GLU A 271 5.74 -19.19 4.03
N GLN A 272 6.87 -19.08 4.75
CA GLN A 272 7.46 -17.78 5.09
C GLN A 272 8.05 -17.00 3.89
N MET A 273 8.17 -17.62 2.71
CA MET A 273 8.65 -16.99 1.47
C MET A 273 7.53 -16.75 0.44
N ALA A 274 6.33 -17.30 0.66
CA ALA A 274 5.16 -17.11 -0.19
C ALA A 274 4.41 -15.82 0.19
#